data_AF-A0A094CRN1-F1
#
_entry.id   AF-A0A094CRN1-F1
#
_cell.length_a   1.000
_cell.length_b   1.000
_cell.length_c   1.000
_cell.angle_alpha   90.00
_cell.angle_beta   90.00
_cell.angle_gamma   90.00
#
_symmetry.space_group_name_H-M   'P 1'
#
loop_
_entity.id
_entity.type
_entity.pdbx_description
1 polymer ?
#
loop_
_entity_poly.entity_id
_entity_poly.type
_entity_poly.pdbx_seq_one_letter_code
_entity_poly.pdbx_strand_id
1 'polypeptide(L)'
;MLPTADPYSHALSSNASWASYKSHQNPAFFPTLATGQTPTILWLGCSDSRIPETTVLGLQPGDVFVHRNIANIVSPTDINSSAVIEYAVEHLKVKHIVLCGHTSCGGAGAALGDSRVGGVLDTWLAPLKKLRRENKNELEAIADQAARAARLAELNVSAGVETLLSNVVIEDAVNERGLLVHGVLFDIASGKLRDLGVGNSKANFVESEKLVRGNHGMLVFGGEGSTMATRMGIPMYLIAWITSSRGNRIRPKTTQNNEPSGLIERTKR
;
A
#
# COMPACT_ATOMS: atom_id res chain seq x y z
N MET A 1 -27.01 -20.12 -10.89
CA MET A 1 -25.96 -19.23 -10.33
C MET A 1 -26.66 -18.13 -9.56
N LEU A 2 -26.35 -17.93 -8.29
CA LEU A 2 -26.81 -16.73 -7.58
C LEU A 2 -26.24 -15.50 -8.30
N PRO A 3 -27.00 -14.41 -8.50
CA PRO A 3 -26.46 -13.19 -9.08
C PRO A 3 -25.27 -12.74 -8.22
N THR A 4 -24.11 -12.63 -8.85
CA THR A 4 -22.92 -12.08 -8.20
C THR A 4 -23.28 -10.68 -7.74
N ALA A 5 -23.20 -10.43 -6.43
CA ALA A 5 -23.45 -9.11 -5.88
C ALA A 5 -22.60 -8.07 -6.64
N ASP A 6 -23.21 -6.93 -6.95
CA ASP A 6 -22.53 -5.80 -7.58
C ASP A 6 -21.21 -5.48 -6.84
N PRO A 7 -20.06 -5.38 -7.53
CA PRO A 7 -18.76 -5.18 -6.88
C PRO A 7 -18.72 -3.95 -5.96
N TYR A 8 -19.42 -2.87 -6.31
CA TYR A 8 -19.51 -1.68 -5.48
C TYR A 8 -20.23 -1.99 -4.15
N SER A 9 -21.41 -2.61 -4.24
CA SER A 9 -22.19 -3.03 -3.09
C SER A 9 -21.43 -4.03 -2.21
N HIS A 10 -20.69 -4.96 -2.81
CA HIS A 10 -19.84 -5.91 -2.10
C HIS A 10 -18.70 -5.21 -1.34
N ALA A 11 -18.00 -4.28 -1.99
CA ALA A 11 -16.90 -3.54 -1.37
C ALA A 11 -17.37 -2.73 -0.15
N LEU A 12 -18.48 -2.01 -0.27
CA LEU A 12 -19.00 -1.19 0.84
C LEU A 12 -19.61 -2.01 1.98
N SER A 13 -20.32 -3.11 1.66
CA SER A 13 -20.87 -3.99 2.69
C SER A 13 -19.78 -4.74 3.48
N SER A 14 -18.60 -4.92 2.90
CA SER A 14 -17.47 -5.58 3.55
C SER A 14 -16.79 -4.71 4.63
N ASN A 15 -17.04 -3.39 4.65
CA ASN A 15 -16.39 -2.47 5.59
C ASN A 15 -16.66 -2.80 7.06
N ALA A 16 -17.91 -3.14 7.41
CA ALA A 16 -18.27 -3.45 8.80
C ALA A 16 -17.52 -4.69 9.32
N SER A 17 -17.34 -5.71 8.46
CA SER A 17 -16.57 -6.91 8.77
C SER A 17 -15.08 -6.58 8.96
N TRP A 18 -14.50 -5.74 8.09
CA TRP A 18 -13.11 -5.29 8.23
C TRP A 18 -12.88 -4.49 9.52
N ALA A 19 -13.75 -3.54 9.84
CA ALA A 19 -13.65 -2.73 11.05
C ALA A 19 -13.79 -3.58 12.32
N SER A 20 -14.72 -4.56 12.30
CA SER A 20 -14.86 -5.53 13.38
C SER A 20 -13.58 -6.35 13.52
N TYR A 21 -13.07 -6.92 12.43
CA TYR A 21 -11.84 -7.71 12.44
C TYR A 21 -10.64 -6.93 13.03
N LYS A 22 -10.41 -5.69 12.58
CA LYS A 22 -9.32 -4.84 13.10
C LYS A 22 -9.49 -4.53 14.59
N SER A 23 -10.71 -4.21 15.03
CA SER A 23 -11.00 -3.97 16.45
C SER A 23 -10.79 -5.20 17.32
N HIS A 24 -11.11 -6.40 16.83
CA HIS A 24 -10.85 -7.64 17.55
C HIS A 24 -9.35 -7.95 17.66
N GLN A 25 -8.56 -7.66 16.62
CA GLN A 25 -7.11 -7.85 16.64
C GLN A 25 -6.41 -6.83 17.56
N ASN A 26 -6.86 -5.58 17.52
CA ASN A 26 -6.31 -4.50 18.34
C ASN A 26 -7.47 -3.55 18.74
N PRO A 27 -8.03 -3.70 19.96
CA PRO A 27 -9.13 -2.86 20.44
C PRO A 27 -8.79 -1.37 20.51
N ALA A 28 -7.50 -1.02 20.63
CA ALA A 28 -7.04 0.36 20.67
C ALA A 28 -6.82 0.97 19.27
N PHE A 29 -6.95 0.19 18.19
CA PHE A 29 -6.61 0.62 16.84
C PHE A 29 -7.38 1.88 16.41
N PHE A 30 -8.71 1.81 16.31
CA PHE A 30 -9.51 2.96 15.92
C PHE A 30 -9.54 4.09 16.96
N PRO A 31 -9.62 3.82 18.28
CA PRO A 31 -9.49 4.87 19.28
C PRO A 31 -8.19 5.66 19.15
N THR A 32 -7.07 5.01 18.84
CA THR A 32 -5.78 5.68 18.61
C THR A 32 -5.83 6.53 17.35
N LEU A 33 -6.30 5.99 16.23
CA LEU A 33 -6.43 6.72 14.97
C LEU A 33 -7.36 7.94 15.09
N ALA A 34 -8.40 7.87 15.91
CA ALA A 34 -9.32 8.97 16.14
C ALA A 34 -8.70 10.15 16.89
N THR A 35 -7.56 9.96 17.57
CA THR A 35 -6.88 11.06 18.29
C THR A 35 -6.09 11.99 17.37
N GLY A 36 -5.75 11.55 16.16
CA GLY A 36 -4.99 12.34 15.19
C GLY A 36 -4.10 11.48 14.30
N GLN A 37 -3.40 12.14 13.39
CA GLN A 37 -2.44 11.51 12.47
C GLN A 37 -1.04 12.07 12.72
N THR A 38 -0.04 11.18 12.74
CA THR A 38 1.38 11.56 12.84
C THR A 38 2.22 10.69 11.88
N PRO A 39 1.89 10.69 10.58
CA PRO A 39 2.60 9.87 9.61
C PRO A 39 4.06 10.32 9.52
N THR A 40 4.96 9.36 9.29
CA THR A 40 6.39 9.66 9.12
C THR A 40 6.80 9.81 7.67
N ILE A 41 5.96 9.33 6.75
CA ILE A 41 6.20 9.30 5.31
C ILE A 41 5.09 10.06 4.60
N LEU A 42 5.45 10.97 3.69
CA LEU A 42 4.59 11.45 2.60
C LEU A 42 4.87 10.59 1.36
N TRP A 43 3.84 9.95 0.83
CA TRP A 43 3.87 9.18 -0.40
C TRP A 43 3.18 9.96 -1.54
N LEU A 44 3.94 10.26 -2.58
CA LEU A 44 3.48 10.85 -3.83
C LEU A 44 3.48 9.78 -4.91
N GLY A 45 2.30 9.31 -5.31
CA GLY A 45 2.15 8.17 -6.21
C GLY A 45 1.21 8.42 -7.39
N CYS A 46 1.10 7.42 -8.26
CA CYS A 46 0.17 7.48 -9.38
C CYS A 46 -1.26 7.16 -8.91
N SER A 47 -2.28 7.70 -9.58
CA SER A 47 -3.69 7.27 -9.41
C SER A 47 -3.95 5.84 -9.92
N ASP A 48 -2.94 5.16 -10.47
CA ASP A 48 -3.02 3.75 -10.85
C ASP A 48 -3.44 2.87 -9.65
N SER A 49 -4.51 2.11 -9.83
CA SER A 49 -5.14 1.33 -8.76
C SER A 49 -4.35 0.07 -8.36
N ARG A 50 -3.30 -0.29 -9.11
CA ARG A 50 -2.51 -1.51 -8.85
C ARG A 50 -1.52 -1.37 -7.70
N ILE A 51 -1.33 -0.16 -7.18
CA ILE A 51 -0.26 0.13 -6.21
C ILE A 51 -0.85 0.78 -4.95
N PRO A 52 -1.56 0.05 -4.07
CA PRO A 52 -2.00 0.57 -2.77
C PRO A 52 -0.80 0.75 -1.81
N GLU A 53 -0.36 1.98 -1.56
CA GLU A 53 0.91 2.27 -0.86
C GLU A 53 0.99 1.65 0.54
N THR A 54 -0.08 1.77 1.32
CA THR A 54 -0.18 1.21 2.67
C THR A 54 0.01 -0.31 2.63
N THR A 55 -0.56 -0.99 1.64
CA THR A 55 -0.46 -2.45 1.49
C THR A 55 0.92 -2.89 0.99
N VAL A 56 1.44 -2.26 -0.07
CA VAL A 56 2.72 -2.67 -0.68
C VAL A 56 3.91 -2.41 0.26
N LEU A 57 3.79 -1.43 1.15
CA LEU A 57 4.78 -1.14 2.18
C LEU A 57 4.58 -1.94 3.48
N GLY A 58 3.49 -2.71 3.59
CA GLY A 58 3.16 -3.45 4.82
C GLY A 58 2.85 -2.56 6.02
N LEU A 59 2.32 -1.36 5.77
CA LEU A 59 1.96 -0.37 6.77
C LEU A 59 0.49 -0.48 7.18
N GLN A 60 0.10 0.26 8.21
CA GLN A 60 -1.27 0.42 8.66
C GLN A 60 -1.83 1.81 8.31
N PRO A 61 -3.16 1.96 8.27
CA PRO A 61 -3.79 3.28 8.26
C PRO A 61 -3.16 4.21 9.30
N GLY A 62 -2.78 5.42 8.88
CA GLY A 62 -2.13 6.43 9.73
C GLY A 62 -0.60 6.48 9.64
N ASP A 63 0.06 5.44 9.12
CA ASP A 63 1.53 5.39 9.04
C ASP A 63 2.10 6.27 7.90
N VAL A 64 1.32 6.43 6.82
CA VAL A 64 1.71 7.13 5.59
C VAL A 64 0.65 8.16 5.20
N PHE A 65 1.09 9.37 4.87
CA PHE A 65 0.27 10.42 4.27
C PHE A 65 0.37 10.34 2.76
N VAL A 66 -0.74 10.42 2.03
CA VAL A 66 -0.78 9.98 0.63
C VAL A 66 -1.38 11.05 -0.27
N HIS A 67 -0.72 11.30 -1.40
CA HIS A 67 -1.32 12.01 -2.52
C HIS A 67 -1.07 11.25 -3.82
N ARG A 68 -2.06 11.32 -4.72
CA ARG A 68 -2.04 10.61 -6.00
C ARG A 68 -2.58 11.47 -7.12
N ASN A 69 -1.90 11.42 -8.26
CA ASN A 69 -2.37 12.00 -9.51
C ASN A 69 -1.90 11.13 -10.70
N ILE A 70 -2.36 11.42 -11.92
CA ILE A 70 -2.00 10.60 -13.09
C ILE A 70 -0.50 10.76 -13.39
N ALA A 71 0.21 9.64 -13.40
CA ALA A 71 1.66 9.56 -13.60
C ALA A 71 2.51 10.30 -12.56
N ASN A 72 1.99 10.48 -11.32
CA ASN A 72 2.75 11.00 -10.18
C ASN A 72 3.57 12.27 -10.51
N ILE A 73 2.96 13.18 -11.27
CA ILE A 73 3.57 14.42 -11.72
C ILE A 73 3.64 15.36 -10.53
N VAL A 74 4.83 15.92 -10.30
CA VAL A 74 5.03 17.05 -9.39
C VAL A 74 5.25 18.28 -10.25
N SER A 75 4.37 19.27 -10.09
CA SER A 75 4.48 20.55 -10.80
C SER A 75 4.49 21.69 -9.78
N PRO A 76 5.40 22.67 -9.90
CA PRO A 76 5.41 23.84 -9.02
C PRO A 76 4.11 24.65 -9.05
N THR A 77 3.33 24.54 -10.13
CA THR A 77 2.10 25.29 -10.34
C THR A 77 0.84 24.50 -10.01
N ASP A 78 0.97 23.23 -9.60
CA ASP A 78 -0.19 22.46 -9.13
C ASP A 78 -0.44 22.74 -7.66
N ILE A 79 -1.47 23.54 -7.39
CA ILE A 79 -1.86 23.91 -6.04
C ILE A 79 -2.31 22.70 -5.21
N ASN A 80 -2.81 21.63 -5.85
CA ASN A 80 -3.27 20.45 -5.14
C ASN A 80 -2.09 19.70 -4.49
N SER A 81 -1.11 19.27 -5.29
CA SER A 81 0.09 18.62 -4.74
C SER A 81 0.88 19.56 -3.82
N SER A 82 0.97 20.85 -4.15
CA SER A 82 1.65 21.83 -3.30
C SER A 82 1.02 21.94 -1.91
N ALA A 83 -0.32 22.01 -1.81
CA ALA A 83 -1.01 22.08 -0.53
C ALA A 83 -0.81 20.81 0.33
N VAL A 84 -0.80 19.63 -0.30
CA VAL A 84 -0.49 18.37 0.42
C VAL A 84 0.94 18.37 0.92
N ILE A 85 1.90 18.75 0.08
CA ILE A 85 3.32 18.78 0.42
C ILE A 85 3.55 19.73 1.60
N GLU A 86 3.04 20.95 1.51
CA GLU A 86 3.17 21.94 2.59
C GLU A 86 2.54 21.42 3.88
N TYR A 87 1.33 20.85 3.83
CA TYR A 87 0.70 20.30 5.03
C TYR A 87 1.49 19.14 5.66
N ALA A 88 2.00 18.22 4.83
CA ALA A 88 2.80 17.10 5.31
C ALA A 88 4.11 17.57 5.94
N VAL A 89 4.79 18.53 5.31
CA VAL A 89 6.10 19.01 5.75
C VAL A 89 5.96 19.93 6.95
N GLU A 90 5.04 20.89 6.94
CA GLU A 90 4.91 21.92 7.96
C GLU A 90 4.01 21.55 9.14
N HIS A 91 2.93 20.81 8.90
CA HIS A 91 1.98 20.50 9.97
C HIS A 91 2.16 19.09 10.52
N LEU A 92 2.36 18.10 9.64
CA LEU A 92 2.58 16.71 10.08
C LEU A 92 4.04 16.43 10.42
N LYS A 93 4.96 17.32 10.02
CA LYS A 93 6.41 17.21 10.24
C LYS A 93 6.94 15.83 9.81
N VAL A 94 6.51 15.35 8.63
CA VAL A 94 7.00 14.08 8.06
C VAL A 94 8.53 14.09 7.98
N LYS A 95 9.13 12.90 8.03
CA LYS A 95 10.59 12.70 7.96
C LYS A 95 11.06 12.25 6.59
N HIS A 96 10.16 11.68 5.79
CA HIS A 96 10.46 11.17 4.47
C HIS A 96 9.40 11.60 3.47
N ILE A 97 9.84 12.03 2.29
CA ILE A 97 9.00 12.18 1.09
C ILE A 97 9.44 11.10 0.10
N VAL A 98 8.50 10.29 -0.37
CA VAL A 98 8.74 9.26 -1.37
C VAL A 98 7.93 9.60 -2.62
N LEU A 99 8.62 9.90 -3.71
CA LEU A 99 8.02 10.01 -5.03
C LEU A 99 8.15 8.66 -5.74
N CYS A 100 7.01 7.98 -5.92
CA CYS A 100 6.98 6.65 -6.50
C CYS A 100 6.38 6.68 -7.92
N GLY A 101 7.23 6.45 -8.90
CA GLY A 101 6.81 6.06 -10.25
C GLY A 101 6.49 4.57 -10.33
N HIS A 102 6.06 4.09 -11.50
CA HIS A 102 5.85 2.66 -11.70
C HIS A 102 5.98 2.21 -13.15
N THR A 103 6.30 0.93 -13.34
CA THR A 103 6.28 0.29 -14.67
C THR A 103 4.84 0.18 -15.19
N SER A 104 4.68 0.06 -16.51
CA SER A 104 3.37 -0.02 -17.18
C SER A 104 2.41 1.12 -16.82
N CYS A 105 2.93 2.35 -16.65
CA CYS A 105 2.12 3.54 -16.39
C CYS A 105 1.39 4.02 -17.65
N GLY A 106 0.06 4.10 -17.58
CA GLY A 106 -0.77 4.56 -18.70
C GLY A 106 -0.45 6.00 -19.12
N GLY A 107 -0.17 6.90 -18.17
CA GLY A 107 0.20 8.28 -18.47
C GLY A 107 1.57 8.40 -19.14
N ALA A 108 2.56 7.62 -18.69
CA ALA A 108 3.87 7.58 -19.34
C ALA A 108 3.79 6.96 -20.75
N GLY A 109 3.05 5.86 -20.90
CA GLY A 109 2.80 5.25 -22.21
C GLY A 109 2.10 6.21 -23.18
N ALA A 110 1.09 6.94 -22.71
CA ALA A 110 0.39 7.93 -23.52
C ALA A 110 1.29 9.12 -23.91
N ALA A 111 2.18 9.55 -23.02
CA ALA A 111 3.12 10.64 -23.29
C ALA A 111 4.21 10.28 -24.31
N LEU A 112 4.45 8.98 -24.57
CA LEU A 112 5.36 8.54 -25.64
C LEU A 112 4.81 8.77 -27.05
N GLY A 113 3.49 8.75 -27.23
CA GLY A 113 2.85 8.99 -28.52
C GLY A 113 2.70 10.48 -28.85
N ASP A 114 2.63 10.80 -30.13
CA ASP A 114 2.28 12.15 -30.62
C ASP A 114 0.77 12.36 -30.75
N SER A 115 -0.02 11.29 -30.60
CA SER A 115 -1.47 11.35 -30.60
C SER A 115 -2.00 12.14 -29.40
N ARG A 116 -3.08 12.89 -29.63
CA ARG A 116 -3.82 13.53 -28.54
C ARG A 116 -4.42 12.45 -27.64
N VAL A 117 -4.27 12.63 -26.34
CA VAL A 117 -5.00 11.83 -25.34
C VAL A 117 -6.44 12.35 -25.24
N GLY A 118 -6.61 13.67 -25.35
CA GLY A 118 -7.89 14.35 -25.31
C GLY A 118 -8.14 15.14 -24.02
N GLY A 119 -8.77 16.31 -24.17
CA GLY A 119 -9.22 17.15 -23.06
C GLY A 119 -8.10 17.62 -22.15
N VAL A 120 -8.38 17.65 -20.84
CA VAL A 120 -7.45 18.14 -19.81
C VAL A 120 -6.19 17.27 -19.68
N LEU A 121 -6.26 15.99 -20.09
CA LEU A 121 -5.12 15.07 -19.98
C LEU A 121 -3.96 15.46 -20.89
N ASP A 122 -4.21 16.12 -22.03
CA ASP A 122 -3.12 16.59 -22.88
C ASP A 122 -2.30 17.70 -22.19
N THR A 123 -2.96 18.58 -21.45
CA THR A 123 -2.31 19.60 -20.61
C THR A 123 -1.62 18.96 -19.42
N TRP A 124 -2.30 18.04 -18.73
CA TRP A 124 -1.76 17.36 -17.55
C TRP A 124 -0.47 16.59 -17.87
N LEU A 125 -0.42 15.88 -19.01
CA LEU A 125 0.74 15.10 -19.43
C LEU A 125 1.82 15.91 -20.16
N ALA A 126 1.66 17.23 -20.30
CA ALA A 126 2.63 18.10 -20.95
C ALA A 126 4.05 18.02 -20.33
N PRO A 127 4.22 17.90 -18.99
CA PRO A 127 5.54 17.69 -18.38
C PRO A 127 6.23 16.41 -18.86
N LEU A 128 5.51 15.28 -18.94
CA LEU A 128 6.10 14.04 -19.48
C LEU A 128 6.42 14.16 -20.96
N LYS A 129 5.56 14.82 -21.75
CA LYS A 129 5.84 15.07 -23.18
C LYS A 129 7.07 15.97 -23.35
N LYS A 130 7.31 16.91 -22.44
CA LYS A 130 8.54 17.73 -22.38
C LYS A 130 9.76 16.87 -22.09
N LEU A 131 9.71 16.05 -21.04
CA LEU A 131 10.79 15.11 -20.70
C LEU A 131 11.13 14.17 -21.85
N ARG A 132 10.11 13.65 -22.55
CA ARG A 132 10.32 12.83 -23.76
C ARG A 132 11.11 13.58 -24.83
N ARG A 133 10.77 14.85 -25.10
CA ARG A 133 11.47 15.66 -26.11
C ARG A 133 12.92 15.94 -25.70
N GLU A 134 13.15 16.25 -24.43
CA GLU A 134 14.47 16.54 -23.88
C GLU A 134 15.39 15.32 -23.90
N ASN A 135 14.81 14.12 -23.74
CA ASN A 135 15.54 12.85 -23.70
C ASN A 135 15.28 11.99 -24.95
N LYS A 136 15.00 12.62 -26.09
CA LYS A 136 14.55 11.94 -27.32
C LYS A 136 15.52 10.82 -27.76
N ASN A 137 16.80 11.14 -27.86
CA ASN A 137 17.81 10.20 -28.36
C ASN A 137 17.94 8.95 -27.46
N GLU A 138 17.89 9.14 -26.14
CA GLU A 138 17.95 8.04 -25.17
C GLU A 138 16.71 7.15 -25.28
N LEU A 139 15.52 7.75 -25.33
CA LEU A 139 14.26 7.01 -25.39
C LEU A 139 14.08 6.28 -26.73
N GLU A 140 14.47 6.90 -27.86
CA GLU A 140 14.38 6.28 -29.18
C GLU A 140 15.35 5.10 -29.35
N ALA A 141 16.49 5.10 -28.63
CA ALA A 141 17.43 3.98 -28.61
C ALA A 141 16.85 2.71 -27.94
N ILE A 142 15.83 2.84 -27.10
CA ILE A 142 15.15 1.71 -26.45
C ILE A 142 14.11 1.15 -27.43
N ALA A 143 14.34 -0.05 -27.98
CA ALA A 143 13.45 -0.65 -28.97
C ALA A 143 12.10 -1.11 -28.38
N ASP A 144 12.12 -1.68 -27.18
CA ASP A 144 10.90 -2.16 -26.52
C ASP A 144 10.06 -0.99 -25.96
N GLN A 145 8.80 -0.93 -26.37
CA GLN A 145 7.91 0.18 -26.03
C GLN A 145 7.59 0.20 -24.52
N ALA A 146 7.48 -0.96 -23.87
CA ALA A 146 7.21 -1.02 -22.44
C ALA A 146 8.42 -0.54 -21.62
N ALA A 147 9.63 -0.96 -22.00
CA ALA A 147 10.89 -0.50 -21.42
C ALA A 147 11.08 1.01 -21.65
N ARG A 148 10.75 1.53 -22.84
CA ARG A 148 10.78 2.96 -23.13
C ARG A 148 9.82 3.74 -22.23
N ALA A 149 8.61 3.22 -22.00
CA ALA A 149 7.62 3.85 -21.11
C ALA A 149 8.07 3.81 -19.64
N ALA A 150 8.65 2.68 -19.21
CA ALA A 150 9.26 2.57 -17.88
C ALA A 150 10.40 3.58 -17.71
N ARG A 151 11.25 3.74 -18.73
CA ARG A 151 12.33 4.73 -18.68
C ARG A 151 11.82 6.17 -18.60
N LEU A 152 10.77 6.52 -19.35
CA LEU A 152 10.13 7.83 -19.20
C LEU A 152 9.52 8.02 -17.80
N ALA A 153 8.98 6.97 -17.19
CA ALA A 153 8.49 7.02 -15.81
C ALA A 153 9.63 7.25 -14.80
N GLU A 154 10.81 6.65 -14.99
CA GLU A 154 12.00 6.93 -14.18
C GLU A 154 12.45 8.39 -14.31
N LEU A 155 12.57 8.89 -15.55
CA LEU A 155 12.92 10.30 -15.81
C LEU A 155 11.93 11.27 -15.16
N ASN A 156 10.64 10.92 -15.16
CA ASN A 156 9.61 11.70 -14.49
C ASN A 156 9.77 11.72 -12.97
N VAL A 157 10.17 10.60 -12.35
CA VAL A 157 10.50 10.58 -10.92
C VAL A 157 11.73 11.45 -10.64
N SER A 158 12.80 11.35 -11.42
CA SER A 158 13.99 12.17 -11.24
C SER A 158 13.67 13.67 -11.32
N ALA A 159 12.96 14.11 -12.36
CA ALA A 159 12.54 15.50 -12.53
C ALA A 159 11.58 15.98 -11.42
N GLY A 160 10.69 15.10 -10.96
CA GLY A 160 9.80 15.40 -9.84
C GLY A 160 10.56 15.56 -8.53
N VAL A 161 11.59 14.73 -8.28
CA VAL A 161 12.46 14.87 -7.10
C VAL A 161 13.28 16.16 -7.15
N GLU A 162 13.81 16.55 -8.30
CA GLU A 162 14.47 17.86 -8.47
C GLU A 162 13.52 19.01 -8.16
N THR A 163 12.27 18.90 -8.63
CA THR A 163 11.21 19.88 -8.34
C THR A 163 10.90 19.96 -6.84
N LEU A 164 10.80 18.81 -6.16
CA LEU A 164 10.58 18.76 -4.72
C LEU A 164 11.74 19.40 -3.94
N LEU A 165 12.99 19.08 -4.30
CA LEU A 165 14.17 19.64 -3.64
C LEU A 165 14.36 21.15 -3.90
N SER A 166 13.73 21.69 -4.95
CA SER A 166 13.71 23.13 -5.24
C SER A 166 12.56 23.87 -4.55
N ASN A 167 11.69 23.17 -3.81
CA ASN A 167 10.61 23.78 -3.05
C ASN A 167 11.16 24.33 -1.72
N VAL A 168 10.93 25.62 -1.45
CA VAL A 168 11.45 26.32 -0.27
C VAL A 168 11.05 25.64 1.04
N VAL A 169 9.80 25.17 1.16
CA VAL A 169 9.32 24.46 2.37
C VAL A 169 10.07 23.15 2.59
N ILE A 170 10.42 22.45 1.50
CA ILE A 170 11.23 21.23 1.58
C ILE A 170 12.67 21.59 1.90
N GLU A 171 13.26 22.60 1.25
CA GLU A 171 14.63 23.05 1.50
C GLU A 171 14.85 23.43 2.97
N ASP A 172 13.95 24.24 3.54
CA ASP A 172 13.98 24.63 4.96
C ASP A 172 13.91 23.38 5.86
N ALA A 173 12.96 22.47 5.60
CA ALA A 173 12.82 21.25 6.37
C ALA A 173 14.02 20.29 6.25
N VAL A 174 14.70 20.26 5.10
CA VAL A 174 15.94 19.51 4.90
C VAL A 174 17.03 20.08 5.79
N ASN A 175 17.21 21.40 5.77
CA ASN A 175 18.28 22.09 6.50
C ASN A 175 18.05 22.05 8.02
N GLU A 176 16.81 22.24 8.47
CA GLU A 176 16.48 22.34 9.89
C GLU A 176 16.27 20.98 10.57
N ARG A 177 15.63 20.03 9.87
CA ARG A 177 15.16 18.77 10.47
C ARG A 177 15.73 17.52 9.81
N GLY A 178 16.52 17.66 8.75
CA GLY A 178 17.07 16.53 8.00
C GLY A 178 15.99 15.74 7.26
N LEU A 179 14.96 16.41 6.74
CA LEU A 179 13.97 15.79 5.85
C LEU A 179 14.66 15.07 4.68
N LEU A 180 14.23 13.85 4.36
CA LEU A 180 14.78 13.10 3.23
C LEU A 180 13.74 12.93 2.11
N VAL A 181 14.16 13.21 0.88
CA VAL A 181 13.38 13.00 -0.34
C VAL A 181 13.98 11.83 -1.10
N HIS A 182 13.13 10.91 -1.56
CA HIS A 182 13.50 9.68 -2.25
C HIS A 182 12.71 9.52 -3.54
N GLY A 183 13.39 9.14 -4.62
CA GLY A 183 12.73 8.72 -5.86
C GLY A 183 12.81 7.20 -6.05
N VAL A 184 11.66 6.56 -6.18
CA VAL A 184 11.56 5.10 -6.33
C VAL A 184 10.69 4.72 -7.51
N LEU A 185 10.90 3.50 -8.02
CA LEU A 185 10.07 2.91 -9.06
C LEU A 185 9.48 1.60 -8.55
N PHE A 186 8.16 1.49 -8.57
CA PHE A 186 7.46 0.22 -8.33
C PHE A 186 7.34 -0.58 -9.61
N ASP A 187 7.94 -1.78 -9.65
CA ASP A 187 7.72 -2.69 -10.75
C ASP A 187 6.44 -3.50 -10.54
N ILE A 188 5.43 -3.25 -11.38
CA ILE A 188 4.13 -3.91 -11.29
C ILE A 188 4.23 -5.42 -11.51
N ALA A 189 5.16 -5.88 -12.36
CA ALA A 189 5.27 -7.29 -12.69
C ALA A 189 5.81 -8.11 -11.51
N SER A 190 6.82 -7.61 -10.80
CA SER A 190 7.42 -8.28 -9.66
C SER A 190 6.84 -7.88 -8.30
N GLY A 191 6.15 -6.74 -8.21
CA GLY A 191 5.67 -6.16 -6.96
C GLY A 191 6.78 -5.56 -6.09
N LYS A 192 7.99 -5.36 -6.64
CA LYS A 192 9.15 -4.84 -5.92
C LYS A 192 9.35 -3.34 -6.15
N LEU A 193 9.81 -2.65 -5.11
CA LEU A 193 10.29 -1.27 -5.21
C LEU A 193 11.78 -1.27 -5.53
N ARG A 194 12.18 -0.38 -6.45
CA ARG A 194 13.58 -0.11 -6.77
C ARG A 194 13.92 1.34 -6.48
N ASP A 195 15.02 1.54 -5.77
CA ASP A 195 15.61 2.86 -5.58
C ASP A 195 16.19 3.38 -6.90
N LEU A 196 15.87 4.62 -7.28
CA LEU A 196 16.46 5.25 -8.47
C LEU A 196 17.74 6.01 -8.15
N GLY A 197 18.14 6.09 -6.87
CA GLY A 197 19.34 6.81 -6.44
C GLY A 197 19.22 8.33 -6.61
N VAL A 198 17.99 8.86 -6.65
CA VAL A 198 17.70 10.28 -6.76
C VAL A 198 17.07 10.79 -5.47
N GLY A 199 17.45 12.01 -5.07
CA GLY A 199 17.06 12.60 -3.80
C GLY A 199 18.25 13.14 -3.03
N ASN A 200 18.03 13.43 -1.76
CA ASN A 200 19.08 13.89 -0.84
C ASN A 200 19.46 12.83 0.22
N SER A 201 18.89 11.62 0.14
CA SER A 201 19.28 10.49 0.99
C SER A 201 20.65 9.98 0.58
N LYS A 202 21.54 9.81 1.56
CA LYS A 202 22.87 9.19 1.38
C LYS A 202 22.84 7.66 1.39
N ALA A 203 21.71 7.08 1.78
CA ALA A 203 21.53 5.64 1.87
C ALA A 203 20.50 5.20 0.83
N ASN A 204 20.93 4.32 -0.08
CA ASN A 204 19.99 3.51 -0.85
C ASN A 204 19.29 2.57 0.15
N PHE A 205 17.97 2.38 0.05
CA PHE A 205 17.34 1.38 0.90
C PHE A 205 17.82 -0.02 0.48
N VAL A 206 18.35 -0.79 1.44
CA VAL A 206 18.87 -2.12 1.17
C VAL A 206 17.69 -3.07 0.99
N GLU A 207 17.55 -3.67 -0.19
CA GLU A 207 16.65 -4.79 -0.40
C GLU A 207 17.07 -5.92 0.55
N SER A 208 16.27 -6.16 1.59
CA SER A 208 16.45 -7.31 2.47
C SER A 208 15.27 -8.25 2.30
N GLU A 209 15.51 -9.42 1.71
CA GLU A 209 14.57 -10.55 1.74
C GLU A 209 14.50 -11.22 3.13
N LYS A 210 15.25 -10.68 4.11
CA LYS A 210 15.17 -11.10 5.50
C LYS A 210 13.83 -10.67 6.07
N LEU A 211 13.13 -11.61 6.70
CA LEU A 211 11.89 -11.41 7.44
C LEU A 211 12.00 -10.18 8.36
N VAL A 212 11.57 -9.01 7.90
CA VAL A 212 11.34 -7.88 8.77
C VAL A 212 10.05 -8.21 9.50
N ARG A 213 10.16 -8.62 10.77
CA ARG A 213 9.00 -8.65 11.66
C ARG A 213 8.50 -7.22 11.77
N GLY A 214 7.58 -6.83 10.89
CA GLY A 214 6.78 -5.63 11.13
C GLY A 214 6.16 -5.76 12.51
N ASN A 215 6.09 -4.65 13.25
CA ASN A 215 5.43 -4.62 14.56
C ASN A 215 3.98 -5.14 14.49
N HIS A 216 3.40 -5.16 13.28
CA HIS A 216 2.02 -5.54 12.99
C HIS A 216 2.08 -6.58 11.86
N GLY A 217 2.14 -7.85 12.26
CA GLY A 217 2.61 -8.96 11.41
C GLY A 217 1.98 -9.05 10.02
N MET A 218 2.84 -8.99 9.01
CA MET A 218 2.58 -9.52 7.67
C MET A 218 3.66 -10.58 7.40
N LEU A 219 3.23 -11.81 7.13
CA LEU A 219 4.13 -12.91 6.77
C LEU A 219 4.50 -12.77 5.29
N VAL A 220 5.80 -12.68 4.99
CA VAL A 220 6.35 -12.81 3.64
C VAL A 220 6.81 -14.25 3.47
N PHE A 221 6.30 -14.94 2.46
CA PHE A 221 6.57 -16.36 2.21
C PHE A 221 7.89 -16.54 1.46
N GLY A 222 8.79 -17.36 2.00
CA GLY A 222 9.98 -17.85 1.30
C GLY A 222 9.65 -19.08 0.46
N GLY A 223 10.28 -19.20 -0.70
CA GLY A 223 10.12 -20.31 -1.62
C GLY A 223 10.54 -21.66 -1.04
N GLU A 224 9.86 -22.70 -1.55
CA GLU A 224 9.93 -24.13 -1.24
C GLU A 224 9.19 -24.61 0.03
N GLY A 225 7.89 -24.88 -0.17
CA GLY A 225 7.11 -25.81 0.67
C GLY A 225 6.37 -25.16 1.85
N SER A 226 5.13 -24.75 1.63
CA SER A 226 4.28 -24.18 2.68
C SER A 226 3.24 -25.20 3.19
N THR A 227 3.41 -25.68 4.43
CA THR A 227 2.30 -26.11 5.28
C THR A 227 1.83 -24.93 6.11
N MET A 228 0.55 -24.56 5.96
CA MET A 228 -0.15 -23.60 6.82
C MET A 228 -0.25 -24.16 8.24
N ALA A 229 0.42 -23.53 9.21
CA ALA A 229 0.15 -23.75 10.62
C ALA A 229 -0.56 -22.51 11.19
N THR A 230 -1.89 -22.53 11.18
CA THR A 230 -2.69 -21.61 12.00
C THR A 230 -2.46 -21.97 13.45
N ARG A 231 -2.10 -20.98 14.27
CA ARG A 231 -1.94 -21.14 15.72
C ARG A 231 -3.32 -21.36 16.37
N MET A 232 -3.87 -22.56 16.25
CA MET A 232 -4.93 -23.05 17.14
C MET A 232 -4.28 -23.85 18.25
N GLY A 233 -4.13 -23.22 19.42
CA GLY A 233 -3.80 -23.93 20.64
C GLY A 233 -5.03 -24.65 21.18
N ILE A 234 -5.39 -25.80 20.59
CA ILE A 234 -6.12 -26.91 21.24
C ILE A 234 -5.67 -28.20 20.53
N PRO A 235 -5.08 -29.20 21.22
CA PRO A 235 -4.56 -30.39 20.56
C PRO A 235 -5.73 -31.31 20.16
N MET A 236 -5.98 -31.42 18.85
CA MET A 236 -6.88 -32.43 18.30
C MET A 236 -6.10 -33.74 18.17
N TYR A 237 -6.42 -34.71 19.03
CA TYR A 237 -5.79 -36.02 19.05
C TYR A 237 -5.88 -36.70 17.68
N LEU A 238 -4.71 -37.13 17.21
CA LEU A 238 -4.45 -38.03 16.10
C LEU A 238 -5.10 -39.39 16.38
N ILE A 239 -6.06 -39.84 15.57
CA ILE A 239 -6.42 -41.26 15.47
C ILE A 239 -6.23 -41.69 14.03
N ALA A 240 -5.14 -42.41 13.82
CA ALA A 240 -4.76 -43.06 12.57
C ALA A 240 -5.77 -44.16 12.20
N TRP A 241 -6.11 -44.20 10.92
CA TRP A 241 -6.72 -45.38 10.29
C TRP A 241 -5.70 -46.53 10.27
N ILE A 242 -6.00 -47.61 11.00
CA ILE A 242 -5.45 -48.94 10.74
C ILE A 242 -6.63 -49.88 10.45
N THR A 243 -6.54 -50.53 9.31
CA THR A 243 -7.42 -51.59 8.84
C THR A 243 -7.40 -52.78 9.80
N SER A 244 -8.56 -53.18 10.31
CA SER A 244 -8.83 -54.58 10.65
C SER A 244 -10.32 -54.83 10.78
N SER A 245 -10.71 -55.90 10.12
CA SER A 245 -12.02 -56.53 9.98
C SER A 245 -12.81 -56.77 11.28
N ARG A 246 -14.14 -56.83 11.09
CA ARG A 246 -15.19 -57.44 11.94
C ARG A 246 -15.79 -56.55 13.03
N GLY A 247 -17.06 -56.19 12.79
CA GLY A 247 -18.12 -56.59 13.71
C GLY A 247 -18.54 -55.61 14.79
N ASN A 248 -19.76 -55.12 14.58
CA ASN A 248 -20.81 -54.92 15.59
C ASN A 248 -21.07 -53.49 16.13
N ARG A 249 -22.35 -53.12 16.01
CA ARG A 249 -23.00 -51.91 16.53
C ARG A 249 -23.07 -51.96 18.04
N ILE A 250 -22.74 -50.87 18.74
CA ILE A 250 -23.34 -50.53 20.04
C ILE A 250 -23.49 -49.01 20.15
N ARG A 251 -24.73 -48.53 20.35
CA ARG A 251 -25.06 -47.19 20.90
C ARG A 251 -25.20 -47.30 22.42
N PRO A 252 -24.84 -46.26 23.19
CA PRO A 252 -25.57 -45.93 24.42
C PRO A 252 -26.02 -44.45 24.38
N LYS A 253 -27.33 -44.15 24.37
CA LYS A 253 -28.26 -43.97 25.51
C LYS A 253 -27.90 -42.83 26.48
N THR A 254 -28.84 -41.89 26.51
CA THR A 254 -29.07 -40.72 27.35
C THR A 254 -29.29 -41.02 28.85
N THR A 255 -28.84 -40.11 29.71
CA THR A 255 -29.37 -39.79 31.07
C THR A 255 -29.05 -38.32 31.34
N GLN A 256 -29.96 -37.35 31.19
CA GLN A 256 -30.92 -36.82 32.16
C GLN A 256 -30.41 -36.47 33.58
N ASN A 257 -30.62 -35.18 33.91
CA ASN A 257 -30.95 -34.56 35.20
C ASN A 257 -29.85 -34.20 36.21
N ASN A 258 -29.63 -32.89 36.43
CA ASN A 258 -30.15 -32.19 37.62
C ASN A 258 -29.77 -30.69 37.60
N GLU A 259 -30.78 -29.82 37.47
CA GLU A 259 -30.82 -28.52 38.16
C GLU A 259 -31.47 -28.71 39.55
N PRO A 260 -31.26 -27.79 40.51
CA PRO A 260 -32.31 -26.77 40.71
C PRO A 260 -31.81 -25.37 41.11
N SER A 261 -32.38 -24.36 40.43
CA SER A 261 -33.05 -23.16 40.97
C SER A 261 -32.36 -22.20 41.96
N GLY A 262 -32.40 -20.90 41.61
CA GLY A 262 -32.32 -19.76 42.55
C GLY A 262 -32.64 -18.42 41.86
N LEU A 263 -33.91 -18.01 41.92
CA LEU A 263 -34.48 -16.76 41.41
C LEU A 263 -34.20 -15.53 42.31
N ILE A 264 -34.62 -14.35 41.81
CA ILE A 264 -34.98 -13.06 42.47
C ILE A 264 -33.93 -11.95 42.26
N GLU A 265 -34.23 -10.67 42.00
CA GLU A 265 -35.29 -9.89 41.34
C GLU A 265 -34.78 -8.42 41.40
N ARG A 266 -35.40 -7.54 40.62
CA ARG A 266 -35.11 -6.12 40.35
C ARG A 266 -34.93 -5.21 41.57
N THR A 267 -34.27 -4.07 41.37
CA THR A 267 -34.88 -2.75 41.68
C THR A 267 -34.15 -1.58 40.98
N LYS A 268 -34.97 -0.64 40.49
CA LYS A 268 -34.60 0.68 39.97
C LYS A 268 -34.31 1.64 41.14
N ARG A 269 -33.39 2.57 40.94
CA ARG A 269 -33.46 3.97 41.38
C ARG A 269 -32.90 4.85 40.28
#